data_AF-A0A3B9XZG1-F1
#
_entry.id   AF-A0A3B9XZG1-F1
#
_cell.length_a   1.000
_cell.length_b   1.000
_cell.length_c   1.000
_cell.angle_alpha   90.00
_cell.angle_beta   90.00
_cell.angle_gamma   90.00
#
_symmetry.space_group_name_H-M   'P 1'
#
loop_
_entity.id
_entity.type
_entity.pdbx_description
1 polymer ?
#
loop_
_entity_poly.entity_id
_entity_poly.type
_entity_poly.pdbx_seq_one_letter_code
_entity_poly.pdbx_strand_id
1 'polypeptide(L)'
;MQQPSASIEPPQFTNLADVAMNLARAYTSWHDTKSGEDIFSYFARVPRHTGDEHGLRATLIRERILPIFHYAPNQIEYESQERYDLTLWNQNSQDRRRLAIIETKSSSTRNLTVTQKERETPTEQLERYLTQAGLYMGVLTNGDEWHLFDFAVGNEPLASFSLIELARLLQDASTKEAVEQRLNSRPLLQQALAINFYYLDASRWEQTDIYRQNLANTIYHRIASLQKPDNVELLVQQIKQVLGSLRQTIRAQFSLLQQRYEDYQQQCTLTHSKDIRPFEETLKAAIENVVQFGTAFQLDDGGHLRTEISQLLAELAEDYFKSGDISAFEEAYLQRAEELLKPYQLSQASLLGMGKKIKHSIRSLPPTEGLSALKTLLQIHYTYLQSLADEYVLSKKTIEAYSAWQSRVRGVFGNPQDEFCLQTAYISFVRLFFVRVCEDHNLIPRRISDGPFARYEEYRIELLSGIKDTYLRLLEETYQRARVVYHNFFGRQELFRLVYA
;
A
#
# COMPACT_ATOMS: atom_id res chain seq x y z
N MET A 1 -17.01 6.99 48.04
CA MET A 1 -16.88 6.90 46.57
C MET A 1 -15.59 6.17 46.28
N GLN A 2 -15.66 5.01 45.63
CA GLN A 2 -14.50 4.17 45.33
C GLN A 2 -13.59 4.91 44.35
N GLN A 3 -12.29 4.95 44.66
CA GLN A 3 -11.27 5.31 43.67
C GLN A 3 -11.42 4.35 42.48
N PRO A 4 -11.36 4.84 41.23
CA PRO A 4 -11.14 3.96 40.08
C PRO A 4 -9.90 3.13 40.41
N SER A 5 -10.01 1.81 40.30
CA SER A 5 -8.88 0.90 40.51
C SER A 5 -7.69 1.40 39.69
N ALA A 6 -6.58 1.73 40.36
CA ALA A 6 -5.34 2.23 39.76
C ALA A 6 -4.61 1.18 38.89
N SER A 7 -5.21 0.00 38.65
CA SER A 7 -4.75 -0.97 37.69
C SER A 7 -5.17 -0.54 36.29
N ILE A 8 -4.51 0.49 35.76
CA ILE A 8 -4.41 0.64 34.31
C ILE A 8 -3.51 -0.52 33.89
N GLU A 9 -4.11 -1.63 33.46
CA GLU A 9 -3.35 -2.74 32.91
C GLU A 9 -2.44 -2.21 31.79
N PRO A 10 -1.14 -2.52 31.82
CA PRO A 10 -0.26 -2.11 30.74
C PRO A 10 -0.80 -2.70 29.43
N PRO A 11 -0.71 -1.97 28.30
CA PRO A 11 -1.13 -2.50 27.01
C PRO A 11 -0.42 -3.82 26.76
N GLN A 12 -1.18 -4.93 26.76
CA GLN A 12 -0.62 -6.25 26.52
C GLN A 12 -0.20 -6.31 25.05
N PHE A 13 1.11 -6.41 24.81
CA PHE A 13 1.59 -6.69 23.47
C PHE A 13 1.28 -8.13 23.13
N THR A 14 0.57 -8.27 22.02
CA THR A 14 0.10 -9.54 21.53
C THR A 14 1.26 -10.47 21.25
N ASN A 15 1.20 -11.67 21.83
CA ASN A 15 2.10 -12.74 21.46
C ASN A 15 1.75 -13.22 20.04
N LEU A 16 2.50 -12.74 19.05
CA LEU A 16 2.24 -13.00 17.63
C LEU A 16 2.25 -14.50 17.30
N ALA A 17 3.06 -15.30 18.00
CA ALA A 17 3.10 -16.75 17.78
C ALA A 17 1.78 -17.43 18.19
N ASP A 18 1.19 -17.01 19.31
CA ASP A 18 -0.10 -17.56 19.75
C ASP A 18 -1.21 -17.16 18.77
N VAL A 19 -1.21 -15.89 18.32
CA VAL A 19 -2.16 -15.41 17.31
C VAL A 19 -2.03 -16.19 16.01
N ALA A 20 -0.82 -16.33 15.49
CA ALA A 20 -0.57 -17.05 14.25
C ALA A 20 -1.03 -18.51 14.33
N MET A 21 -0.72 -19.18 15.45
CA MET A 21 -1.15 -20.54 15.72
C MET A 21 -2.69 -20.66 15.83
N ASN A 22 -3.34 -19.71 16.52
CA ASN A 22 -4.79 -19.70 16.68
C ASN A 22 -5.51 -19.38 15.37
N LEU A 23 -5.00 -18.45 14.55
CA LEU A 23 -5.51 -18.17 13.20
C LEU A 23 -5.42 -19.40 12.31
N ALA A 24 -4.25 -20.06 12.27
CA ALA A 24 -4.04 -21.27 11.48
C ALA A 24 -5.03 -22.37 11.90
N ARG A 25 -5.16 -22.62 13.21
CA ARG A 25 -6.11 -23.61 13.74
C ARG A 25 -7.56 -23.25 13.45
N ALA A 26 -7.95 -22.00 13.64
CA ALA A 26 -9.30 -21.53 13.36
C ALA A 26 -9.66 -21.76 11.90
N TYR A 27 -8.76 -21.41 10.98
CA TYR A 27 -8.90 -21.64 9.55
C TYR A 27 -9.02 -23.13 9.21
N THR A 28 -8.12 -23.98 9.70
CA THR A 28 -8.13 -25.43 9.39
C THR A 28 -9.20 -26.23 10.13
N SER A 29 -9.82 -25.67 11.17
CA SER A 29 -10.88 -26.35 11.93
C SER A 29 -12.23 -26.37 11.22
N TRP A 30 -12.39 -25.57 10.16
CA TRP A 30 -13.62 -25.50 9.41
C TRP A 30 -13.83 -26.72 8.53
N HIS A 31 -15.07 -27.21 8.53
CA HIS A 31 -15.53 -28.31 7.70
C HIS A 31 -16.93 -27.97 7.18
N ASP A 32 -17.23 -28.35 5.94
CA ASP A 32 -18.56 -28.16 5.38
C ASP A 32 -19.58 -29.04 6.11
N THR A 33 -20.70 -28.46 6.55
CA THR A 33 -21.68 -29.18 7.37
C THR A 33 -22.47 -30.23 6.59
N LYS A 34 -22.50 -30.14 5.26
CA LYS A 34 -23.23 -31.06 4.39
C LYS A 34 -22.36 -32.22 3.92
N SER A 35 -21.17 -31.93 3.43
CA SER A 35 -20.24 -32.91 2.85
C SER A 35 -19.21 -33.45 3.84
N GLY A 36 -18.96 -32.74 4.95
CA GLY A 36 -17.90 -33.06 5.91
C GLY A 36 -16.49 -32.81 5.39
N GLU A 37 -16.33 -32.27 4.18
CA GLU A 37 -15.02 -31.96 3.60
C GLU A 37 -14.32 -30.86 4.39
N ASP A 38 -13.00 -30.99 4.57
CA ASP A 38 -12.17 -29.95 5.17
C ASP A 38 -12.04 -28.73 4.24
N ILE A 39 -11.55 -27.62 4.80
CA ILE A 39 -11.39 -26.36 4.08
C ILE A 39 -10.53 -26.50 2.80
N PHE A 40 -9.48 -27.33 2.82
CA PHE A 40 -8.59 -27.49 1.67
C PHE A 40 -9.27 -28.27 0.55
N SER A 41 -10.02 -29.32 0.91
CA SER A 41 -10.69 -30.23 -0.01
C SER A 41 -11.93 -29.59 -0.62
N TYR A 42 -12.70 -28.87 0.19
CA TYR A 42 -13.93 -28.21 -0.25
C TYR A 42 -13.61 -27.11 -1.27
N PHE A 43 -12.79 -26.13 -0.91
CA PHE A 43 -12.53 -24.96 -1.77
C PHE A 43 -11.54 -25.23 -2.93
N ALA A 44 -10.89 -26.41 -2.98
CA ALA A 44 -10.06 -26.78 -4.13
C ALA A 44 -10.85 -27.10 -5.41
N ARG A 45 -12.17 -27.33 -5.35
CA ARG A 45 -12.99 -27.83 -6.48
C ARG A 45 -13.74 -26.72 -7.23
N VAL A 46 -13.04 -25.66 -7.63
CA VAL A 46 -13.57 -24.60 -8.50
C VAL A 46 -13.66 -25.14 -9.94
N PRO A 47 -14.82 -25.68 -10.40
CA PRO A 47 -16.04 -24.89 -10.58
C PRO A 47 -17.34 -25.64 -10.21
N ARG A 48 -17.31 -26.68 -9.37
CA ARG A 48 -18.46 -27.57 -9.12
C ARG A 48 -19.40 -27.11 -7.99
N HIS A 49 -19.15 -25.97 -7.37
CA HIS A 49 -19.99 -25.49 -6.27
C HIS A 49 -21.25 -24.82 -6.83
N THR A 50 -22.40 -25.47 -6.66
CA THR A 50 -23.74 -24.98 -7.01
C THR A 50 -24.42 -24.26 -5.84
N GLY A 51 -23.65 -23.74 -4.88
CA GLY A 51 -24.16 -23.18 -3.61
C GLY A 51 -23.54 -21.85 -3.22
N ASP A 52 -24.00 -21.33 -2.07
CA ASP A 52 -23.58 -20.08 -1.42
C ASP A 52 -22.17 -20.16 -0.82
N GLU A 53 -21.17 -20.34 -1.67
CA GLU A 53 -19.75 -20.36 -1.29
C GLU A 53 -19.34 -19.08 -0.57
N HIS A 54 -19.85 -17.94 -1.06
CA HIS A 54 -19.59 -16.61 -0.51
C HIS A 54 -20.08 -16.50 0.95
N GLY A 55 -21.31 -16.94 1.24
CA GLY A 55 -21.84 -16.96 2.60
C GLY A 55 -21.10 -17.93 3.54
N LEU A 56 -20.63 -19.08 3.03
CA LEU A 56 -19.79 -19.99 3.81
C LEU A 56 -18.45 -19.35 4.21
N ARG A 57 -17.81 -18.62 3.30
CA ARG A 57 -16.56 -17.88 3.59
C ARG A 57 -16.78 -16.77 4.61
N ALA A 58 -17.83 -15.98 4.45
CA ALA A 58 -18.13 -14.94 5.41
C ALA A 58 -18.49 -15.50 6.79
N THR A 59 -19.17 -16.65 6.85
CA THR A 59 -19.44 -17.36 8.11
C THR A 59 -18.14 -17.86 8.76
N LEU A 60 -17.22 -18.45 7.99
CA LEU A 60 -15.87 -18.81 8.47
C LEU A 60 -15.16 -17.60 9.08
N ILE A 61 -15.14 -16.47 8.35
CA ILE A 61 -14.48 -15.25 8.80
C ILE A 61 -15.12 -14.75 10.10
N ARG A 62 -16.44 -14.62 10.13
CA ARG A 62 -17.22 -14.13 11.27
C ARG A 62 -17.07 -15.00 12.51
N GLU A 63 -17.18 -16.31 12.36
CA GLU A 63 -17.30 -17.22 13.51
C GLU A 63 -15.98 -17.82 13.97
N ARG A 64 -14.94 -17.83 13.12
CA ARG A 64 -13.66 -18.49 13.43
C ARG A 64 -12.48 -17.53 13.38
N ILE A 65 -12.40 -16.66 12.38
CA ILE A 65 -11.22 -15.79 12.18
C ILE A 65 -11.30 -14.54 13.06
N LEU A 66 -12.39 -13.78 13.02
CA LEU A 66 -12.53 -12.53 13.79
C LEU A 66 -12.48 -12.67 15.31
N PRO A 67 -12.92 -13.79 15.91
CA PRO A 67 -12.68 -14.03 17.34
C PRO A 67 -11.18 -14.06 17.72
N ILE A 68 -10.28 -14.40 16.79
CA ILE A 68 -8.84 -14.34 17.05
C ILE A 68 -8.34 -12.88 17.12
N PHE A 69 -9.03 -11.95 16.49
CA PHE A 69 -8.84 -10.49 16.64
C PHE A 69 -9.67 -9.92 17.81
N HIS A 70 -10.09 -10.78 18.75
CA HIS A 70 -10.85 -10.44 19.96
C HIS A 70 -12.22 -9.80 19.74
N TYR A 71 -12.81 -9.91 18.55
CA TYR A 71 -14.19 -9.47 18.35
C TYR A 71 -15.18 -10.47 18.94
N ALA A 72 -16.09 -9.98 19.77
CA ALA A 72 -17.25 -10.74 20.21
C ALA A 72 -18.34 -10.80 19.11
N PRO A 73 -19.24 -11.81 19.11
CA PRO A 73 -20.26 -11.96 18.06
C PRO A 73 -21.20 -10.76 17.88
N ASN A 74 -21.45 -9.97 18.93
CA ASN A 74 -22.26 -8.75 18.89
C ASN A 74 -21.53 -7.53 18.30
N GLN A 75 -20.21 -7.62 18.11
CA GLN A 75 -19.39 -6.61 17.46
C GLN A 75 -19.24 -6.85 15.95
N ILE A 76 -19.81 -7.93 15.42
CA ILE A 76 -19.68 -8.33 14.02
C ILE A 76 -21.07 -8.45 13.40
N GLU A 77 -21.38 -7.61 12.43
CA GLU A 77 -22.65 -7.64 11.71
C GLU A 77 -22.45 -7.83 10.21
N TYR A 78 -23.40 -8.48 9.55
CA TYR A 78 -23.50 -8.44 8.09
C TYR A 78 -24.07 -7.09 7.65
N GLU A 79 -23.49 -6.47 6.62
CA GLU A 79 -23.96 -5.17 6.10
C GLU A 79 -25.36 -5.27 5.47
N SER A 80 -25.72 -6.40 4.85
CA SER A 80 -27.10 -6.65 4.45
C SER A 80 -27.42 -8.15 4.37
N GLN A 81 -28.70 -8.49 4.18
CA GLN A 81 -29.12 -9.89 3.99
C GLN A 81 -28.65 -10.49 2.66
N GLU A 82 -28.28 -9.64 1.68
CA GLU A 82 -27.86 -10.02 0.34
C GLU A 82 -26.35 -9.87 0.12
N ARG A 83 -25.65 -9.19 1.04
CA ARG A 83 -24.21 -8.96 0.98
C ARG A 83 -23.56 -9.57 2.21
N TYR A 84 -22.64 -10.49 1.98
CA TYR A 84 -21.91 -11.19 3.02
C TYR A 84 -20.75 -10.37 3.62
N ASP A 85 -20.63 -9.09 3.26
CA ASP A 85 -19.67 -8.15 3.81
C ASP A 85 -19.95 -7.91 5.29
N LEU A 86 -18.89 -7.76 6.08
CA LEU A 86 -18.97 -7.66 7.53
C LEU A 86 -18.59 -6.26 8.00
N THR A 87 -19.34 -5.71 8.94
CA THR A 87 -18.97 -4.48 9.65
C THR A 87 -18.55 -4.81 11.07
N LEU A 88 -17.39 -4.28 11.45
CA LEU A 88 -16.82 -4.38 12.78
C LEU A 88 -17.22 -3.18 13.61
N TRP A 89 -17.66 -3.43 14.84
CA TRP A 89 -18.13 -2.41 15.78
C TRP A 89 -17.30 -2.42 17.05
N ASN A 90 -17.22 -1.27 17.71
CA ASN A 90 -16.68 -1.21 19.05
C ASN A 90 -17.59 -1.93 20.07
N GLN A 91 -17.04 -2.23 21.24
CA GLN A 91 -17.75 -2.96 22.29
C GLN A 91 -18.81 -2.10 22.99
N ASN A 92 -18.63 -0.77 23.01
CA ASN A 92 -19.49 0.13 23.75
C ASN A 92 -20.87 0.27 23.06
N SER A 93 -21.89 -0.35 23.64
CA SER A 93 -23.26 -0.30 23.13
C SER A 93 -23.95 1.06 23.25
N GLN A 94 -23.45 1.96 24.11
CA GLN A 94 -24.00 3.32 24.26
C GLN A 94 -23.47 4.30 23.21
N ASP A 95 -22.27 4.06 22.69
CA ASP A 95 -21.64 4.82 21.60
C ASP A 95 -21.19 3.84 20.52
N ARG A 96 -22.18 3.24 19.86
CA ARG A 96 -21.98 2.19 18.87
C ARG A 96 -21.39 2.78 17.59
N ARG A 97 -20.13 2.48 17.32
CA ARG A 97 -19.34 3.09 16.24
C ARG A 97 -18.68 2.01 15.38
N ARG A 98 -18.72 2.23 14.06
CA ARG A 98 -18.07 1.36 13.09
C ARG A 98 -16.55 1.56 13.17
N LEU A 99 -15.80 0.46 13.13
CA LEU A 99 -14.35 0.44 13.21
C LEU A 99 -13.73 0.14 11.83
N ALA A 100 -14.26 -0.89 11.16
CA ALA A 100 -13.80 -1.30 9.84
C ALA A 100 -14.91 -2.06 9.08
N ILE A 101 -14.77 -2.15 7.77
CA ILE A 101 -15.58 -3.01 6.90
C ILE A 101 -14.70 -4.10 6.30
N ILE A 102 -15.20 -5.33 6.27
CA ILE A 102 -14.57 -6.48 5.61
C ILE A 102 -15.40 -6.82 4.38
N GLU A 103 -14.87 -6.47 3.21
CA GLU A 103 -15.41 -6.87 1.92
C GLU A 103 -15.01 -8.31 1.65
N THR A 104 -16.01 -9.17 1.43
CA THR A 104 -15.80 -10.59 1.16
C THR A 104 -16.06 -10.90 -0.31
N LYS A 105 -15.23 -11.73 -0.92
CA LYS A 105 -15.37 -12.21 -2.31
C LYS A 105 -15.37 -13.73 -2.39
N SER A 106 -15.82 -14.28 -3.52
CA SER A 106 -15.74 -15.71 -3.80
C SER A 106 -14.29 -16.18 -4.02
N SER A 107 -14.00 -17.46 -3.80
CA SER A 107 -12.66 -18.04 -4.01
C SER A 107 -12.28 -18.09 -5.51
N SER A 108 -13.27 -17.97 -6.41
CA SER A 108 -13.03 -17.80 -7.84
C SER A 108 -12.41 -16.44 -8.19
N THR A 109 -12.57 -15.45 -7.31
CA THR A 109 -11.94 -14.13 -7.47
C THR A 109 -10.51 -14.21 -6.93
N ARG A 110 -9.57 -14.53 -7.83
CA ARG A 110 -8.13 -14.49 -7.55
C ARG A 110 -7.57 -13.11 -7.82
N ASN A 111 -6.48 -12.77 -7.13
CA ASN A 111 -5.78 -11.48 -7.27
C ASN A 111 -6.73 -10.30 -7.00
N LEU A 112 -7.25 -10.26 -5.77
CA LEU A 112 -8.29 -9.31 -5.33
C LEU A 112 -7.91 -7.83 -5.51
N THR A 113 -6.60 -7.53 -5.58
CA THR A 113 -6.07 -6.17 -5.71
C THR A 113 -5.79 -5.74 -7.15
N VAL A 114 -6.10 -6.56 -8.16
CA VAL A 114 -5.81 -6.22 -9.57
C VAL A 114 -6.92 -5.35 -10.16
N THR A 115 -6.50 -4.20 -10.69
CA THR A 115 -7.38 -3.21 -11.33
C THR A 115 -7.94 -3.72 -12.68
N GLN A 116 -9.25 -3.62 -12.89
CA GLN A 116 -9.91 -3.91 -14.17
C GLN A 116 -10.58 -2.63 -14.67
N LYS A 117 -10.21 -2.13 -15.85
CA LYS A 117 -10.69 -0.83 -16.37
C LYS A 117 -12.17 -0.76 -16.73
N GLU A 118 -12.87 -1.88 -16.87
CA GLU A 118 -14.24 -1.93 -17.42
C GLU A 118 -15.32 -2.16 -16.36
N ARG A 119 -14.96 -2.41 -15.10
CA ARG A 119 -15.88 -2.59 -13.96
C ARG A 119 -15.24 -2.06 -12.69
N GLU A 120 -16.06 -1.61 -11.74
CA GLU A 120 -15.61 -1.30 -10.38
C GLU A 120 -14.82 -2.50 -9.83
N THR A 121 -13.59 -2.23 -9.40
CA THR A 121 -12.70 -3.24 -8.82
C THR A 121 -13.09 -3.52 -7.38
N PRO A 122 -12.74 -4.70 -6.83
CA PRO A 122 -12.98 -4.98 -5.42
C PRO A 122 -12.40 -3.93 -4.46
N THR A 123 -11.23 -3.35 -4.80
CA THR A 123 -10.61 -2.26 -4.03
C THR A 123 -11.41 -0.96 -4.10
N GLU A 124 -11.81 -0.52 -5.30
CA GLU A 124 -12.67 0.67 -5.48
C GLU A 124 -14.02 0.51 -4.79
N GLN A 125 -14.59 -0.70 -4.83
CA GLN A 125 -15.83 -1.03 -4.14
C GLN A 125 -15.69 -0.89 -2.62
N LEU A 126 -14.63 -1.44 -2.04
CA LEU A 126 -14.33 -1.30 -0.60
C LEU A 126 -14.09 0.18 -0.23
N GLU A 127 -13.30 0.92 -1.01
CA GLU A 127 -13.05 2.35 -0.80
C GLU A 127 -14.37 3.14 -0.77
N ARG A 128 -15.27 2.86 -1.71
CA ARG A 128 -16.59 3.50 -1.78
C ARG A 128 -17.43 3.18 -0.55
N TYR A 129 -17.48 1.93 -0.10
CA TYR A 129 -18.24 1.55 1.10
C TYR A 129 -17.70 2.22 2.36
N LEU A 130 -16.38 2.27 2.51
CA LEU A 130 -15.73 2.95 3.63
C LEU A 130 -16.02 4.45 3.61
N THR A 131 -15.88 5.10 2.45
CA THR A 131 -16.17 6.53 2.26
C THR A 131 -17.63 6.85 2.62
N GLN A 132 -18.59 6.03 2.17
CA GLN A 132 -20.01 6.20 2.51
C GLN A 132 -20.29 6.03 4.00
N ALA A 133 -19.51 5.19 4.69
CA ALA A 133 -19.60 4.98 6.13
C ALA A 133 -18.78 5.98 6.97
N GLY A 134 -18.03 6.89 6.34
CA GLY A 134 -17.11 7.80 7.04
C GLY A 134 -15.93 7.09 7.69
N LEU A 135 -15.46 6.00 7.07
CA LEU A 135 -14.35 5.17 7.50
C LEU A 135 -13.23 5.17 6.45
N TYR A 136 -12.05 4.73 6.87
CA TYR A 136 -10.88 4.56 5.98
C TYR A 136 -10.28 3.17 6.07
N MET A 137 -10.53 2.46 7.17
CA MET A 137 -9.95 1.15 7.41
C MET A 137 -10.89 0.05 6.94
N GLY A 138 -10.37 -0.85 6.10
CA GLY A 138 -11.12 -2.02 5.71
C GLY A 138 -10.24 -3.17 5.29
N VAL A 139 -10.88 -4.32 5.14
CA VAL A 139 -10.24 -5.56 4.71
C VAL A 139 -10.91 -6.04 3.45
N LEU A 140 -10.12 -6.48 2.47
CA LEU A 140 -10.61 -7.21 1.32
C LEU A 140 -10.11 -8.66 1.42
N THR A 141 -11.04 -9.63 1.30
CA THR A 141 -10.70 -11.04 1.45
C THR A 141 -11.59 -11.96 0.63
N ASN A 142 -11.03 -13.08 0.15
CA ASN A 142 -11.78 -14.21 -0.42
C ASN A 142 -11.83 -15.40 0.55
N GLY A 143 -11.43 -15.19 1.81
CA GLY A 143 -11.28 -16.21 2.84
C GLY A 143 -9.92 -16.90 2.85
N ASP A 144 -9.13 -16.83 1.77
CA ASP A 144 -7.75 -17.36 1.74
C ASP A 144 -6.73 -16.22 1.82
N GLU A 145 -6.96 -15.17 1.05
CA GLU A 145 -6.14 -13.96 0.99
C GLU A 145 -6.77 -12.88 1.86
N TRP A 146 -5.93 -12.16 2.61
CA TRP A 146 -6.35 -11.11 3.52
C TRP A 146 -5.56 -9.84 3.24
N HIS A 147 -6.24 -8.77 2.82
CA HIS A 147 -5.62 -7.49 2.47
C HIS A 147 -6.20 -6.37 3.35
N LEU A 148 -5.39 -5.82 4.25
CA LEU A 148 -5.76 -4.66 5.07
C LEU A 148 -5.44 -3.38 4.32
N PHE A 149 -6.41 -2.46 4.28
CA PHE A 149 -6.30 -1.14 3.70
C PHE A 149 -6.51 -0.05 4.75
N ASP A 150 -5.81 1.06 4.55
CA ASP A 150 -6.12 2.35 5.14
C ASP A 150 -6.16 3.39 4.01
N PHE A 151 -7.37 3.67 3.53
CA PHE A 151 -7.60 4.58 2.40
C PHE A 151 -7.31 6.05 2.74
N ALA A 152 -7.07 6.39 4.02
CA ALA A 152 -6.53 7.72 4.36
C ALA A 152 -5.06 7.86 3.92
N VAL A 153 -4.35 6.75 3.77
CA VAL A 153 -2.94 6.69 3.39
C VAL A 153 -2.78 6.47 1.88
N GLY A 154 -3.60 5.58 1.32
CA GLY A 154 -3.65 5.32 -0.12
C GLY A 154 -4.33 4.00 -0.47
N ASN A 155 -4.35 3.70 -1.77
CA ASN A 155 -5.07 2.54 -2.32
C ASN A 155 -4.19 1.28 -2.38
N GLU A 156 -3.04 1.31 -1.71
CA GLU A 156 -2.12 0.20 -1.56
C GLU A 156 -2.39 -0.52 -0.23
N PRO A 157 -2.53 -1.85 -0.19
CA PRO A 157 -2.72 -2.57 1.07
C PRO A 157 -1.57 -2.30 2.05
N LEU A 158 -1.90 -1.95 3.30
CA LEU A 158 -0.93 -1.79 4.39
C LEU A 158 -0.20 -3.10 4.69
N ALA A 159 -0.94 -4.21 4.66
CA ALA A 159 -0.41 -5.54 4.89
C ALA A 159 -1.30 -6.59 4.23
N SER A 160 -0.68 -7.56 3.58
CA SER A 160 -1.37 -8.68 2.94
C SER A 160 -0.79 -10.00 3.42
N PHE A 161 -1.64 -10.98 3.73
CA PHE A 161 -1.18 -12.33 4.04
C PHE A 161 -2.16 -13.39 3.53
N SER A 162 -1.65 -14.61 3.43
CA SER A 162 -2.43 -15.77 3.03
C SER A 162 -2.67 -16.69 4.23
N LEU A 163 -3.93 -16.92 4.58
CA LEU A 163 -4.35 -17.88 5.61
C LEU A 163 -3.96 -19.31 5.23
N ILE A 164 -4.05 -19.65 3.93
CA ILE A 164 -3.66 -20.97 3.44
C ILE A 164 -2.15 -21.19 3.56
N GLU A 165 -1.33 -20.18 3.26
CA GLU A 165 0.12 -20.26 3.46
C GLU A 165 0.50 -20.32 4.93
N LEU A 166 -0.17 -19.52 5.78
CA LEU A 166 0.04 -19.56 7.23
C LEU A 166 -0.29 -20.95 7.80
N ALA A 167 -1.43 -21.53 7.42
CA ALA A 167 -1.84 -22.85 7.86
C ALA A 167 -0.85 -23.93 7.44
N ARG A 168 -0.35 -23.88 6.20
CA ARG A 168 0.68 -24.81 5.70
C ARG A 168 2.01 -24.61 6.42
N LEU A 169 2.43 -23.36 6.63
CA LEU A 169 3.67 -23.03 7.33
C LEU A 169 3.65 -23.60 8.75
N LEU A 170 2.52 -23.51 9.44
CA LEU A 170 2.35 -23.95 10.83
C LEU A 170 1.82 -25.38 10.96
N GLN A 171 1.75 -26.14 9.86
CA GLN A 171 1.31 -27.53 9.87
C GLN A 171 2.20 -28.36 10.81
N ASP A 172 1.59 -29.07 11.75
CA ASP A 172 2.28 -29.88 12.78
C ASP A 172 3.12 -29.05 13.80
N ALA A 173 3.03 -27.72 13.80
CA ALA A 173 3.62 -26.91 14.87
C ALA A 173 2.75 -27.00 16.13
N SER A 174 3.30 -27.59 17.19
CA SER A 174 2.58 -27.83 18.45
C SER A 174 3.06 -26.98 19.63
N THR A 175 4.25 -26.36 19.51
CA THR A 175 4.83 -25.49 20.55
C THR A 175 5.00 -24.07 20.05
N LYS A 176 4.98 -23.11 20.98
CA LYS A 176 5.18 -21.68 20.68
C LYS A 176 6.55 -21.44 20.02
N GLU A 177 7.60 -22.08 20.52
CA GLU A 177 8.96 -21.93 20.00
C GLU A 177 9.07 -22.42 18.55
N ALA A 178 8.37 -23.52 18.22
CA ALA A 178 8.32 -24.02 16.85
C ALA A 178 7.59 -23.05 15.92
N VAL A 179 6.50 -22.43 16.38
CA VAL A 179 5.77 -21.40 15.62
C VAL A 179 6.66 -20.17 15.40
N GLU A 180 7.34 -19.67 16.44
CA GLU A 180 8.26 -18.53 16.33
C GLU A 180 9.38 -18.80 15.33
N GLN A 181 10.03 -19.96 15.40
CA GLN A 181 11.08 -20.33 14.45
C GLN A 181 10.57 -20.36 13.00
N ARG A 182 9.36 -20.89 12.78
CA ARG A 182 8.77 -20.96 11.44
C ARG A 182 8.36 -19.58 10.92
N LEU A 183 7.79 -18.72 11.76
CA LEU A 183 7.49 -17.33 11.40
C LEU A 183 8.76 -16.54 11.08
N ASN A 184 9.83 -16.73 11.86
CA ASN A 184 11.12 -16.08 11.62
C ASN A 184 11.75 -16.50 10.27
N SER A 185 11.40 -17.68 9.74
CA SER A 185 11.81 -18.10 8.38
C SER A 185 10.98 -17.44 7.26
N ARG A 186 9.89 -16.74 7.62
CA ARG A 186 8.98 -16.03 6.71
C ARG A 186 8.72 -14.60 7.23
N PRO A 187 9.74 -13.72 7.24
CA PRO A 187 9.67 -12.40 7.88
C PRO A 187 8.55 -11.50 7.33
N LEU A 188 8.28 -11.52 6.02
CA LEU A 188 7.21 -10.73 5.42
C LEU A 188 5.83 -11.17 5.91
N LEU A 189 5.58 -12.47 6.00
CA LEU A 189 4.34 -13.01 6.55
C LEU A 189 4.19 -12.63 8.03
N GLN A 190 5.25 -12.75 8.81
CA GLN A 190 5.29 -12.34 10.22
C GLN A 190 4.95 -10.85 10.37
N GLN A 191 5.55 -9.98 9.55
CA GLN A 191 5.29 -8.53 9.56
C GLN A 191 3.85 -8.20 9.15
N ALA A 192 3.33 -8.87 8.11
CA ALA A 192 1.96 -8.67 7.66
C ALA A 192 0.94 -9.09 8.73
N LEU A 193 1.17 -10.21 9.43
CA LEU A 193 0.35 -10.63 10.56
C LEU A 193 0.40 -9.63 11.71
N ALA A 194 1.60 -9.14 12.05
CA ALA A 194 1.77 -8.15 13.11
C ALA A 194 0.99 -6.86 12.81
N ILE A 195 1.04 -6.35 11.57
CA ILE A 195 0.32 -5.16 11.15
C ILE A 195 -1.19 -5.39 11.15
N ASN A 196 -1.64 -6.52 10.59
CA ASN A 196 -3.07 -6.86 10.59
C ASN A 196 -3.63 -6.93 12.01
N PHE A 197 -2.92 -7.60 12.91
CA PHE A 197 -3.33 -7.68 14.30
C PHE A 197 -3.28 -6.30 14.98
N TYR A 198 -2.22 -5.52 14.74
CA TYR A 198 -2.07 -4.17 15.29
C TYR A 198 -3.29 -3.30 14.96
N TYR A 199 -3.76 -3.28 13.71
CA TYR A 199 -4.86 -2.40 13.30
C TYR A 199 -6.25 -2.96 13.61
N LEU A 200 -6.44 -4.28 13.53
CA LEU A 200 -7.76 -4.87 13.63
C LEU A 200 -8.13 -5.37 15.02
N ASP A 201 -7.18 -5.57 15.94
CA ASP A 201 -7.48 -6.11 17.27
C ASP A 201 -8.49 -5.25 18.06
N ALA A 202 -9.63 -5.85 18.42
CA ALA A 202 -10.71 -5.21 19.14
C ALA A 202 -10.25 -4.60 20.48
N SER A 203 -9.30 -5.27 21.17
CA SER A 203 -8.81 -4.83 22.48
C SER A 203 -8.18 -3.43 22.44
N ARG A 204 -7.60 -3.04 21.29
CA ARG A 204 -6.96 -1.73 21.12
C ARG A 204 -7.97 -0.61 20.91
N TRP A 205 -9.07 -0.93 20.25
CA TRP A 205 -10.19 -0.01 20.09
C TRP A 205 -10.91 0.21 21.43
N GLU A 206 -11.04 -0.84 22.24
CA GLU A 206 -11.58 -0.75 23.61
C GLU A 206 -10.69 0.15 24.50
N GLN A 207 -9.37 -0.04 24.48
CA GLN A 207 -8.44 0.84 25.18
C GLN A 207 -8.60 2.29 24.73
N THR A 208 -8.74 2.53 23.42
CA THR A 208 -8.96 3.87 22.87
C THR A 208 -10.27 4.48 23.39
N ASP A 209 -11.36 3.71 23.47
CA ASP A 209 -12.62 4.17 24.03
C ASP A 209 -12.51 4.48 25.52
N ILE A 210 -11.80 3.66 26.31
CA ILE A 210 -11.51 3.93 27.72
C ILE A 210 -10.71 5.22 27.87
N TYR A 211 -9.66 5.42 27.06
CA TYR A 211 -8.87 6.65 27.06
C TYR A 211 -9.73 7.87 26.72
N ARG A 212 -10.61 7.78 25.72
CA ARG A 212 -11.54 8.87 25.36
C ARG A 212 -12.48 9.21 26.51
N GLN A 213 -13.07 8.21 27.17
CA GLN A 213 -13.94 8.44 28.33
C GLN A 213 -13.20 9.10 29.49
N ASN A 214 -11.97 8.66 29.75
CA ASN A 214 -11.10 9.28 30.77
C ASN A 214 -10.73 10.72 30.41
N LEU A 215 -10.46 11.00 29.13
CA LEU A 215 -10.15 12.34 28.62
C LEU A 215 -11.38 13.28 28.63
N ALA A 216 -12.59 12.78 28.44
CA ALA A 216 -13.81 13.58 28.59
C ALA A 216 -14.09 13.93 30.07
N ASN A 217 -13.55 13.15 31.01
CA ASN A 217 -13.77 13.35 32.43
C ASN A 217 -12.79 14.39 33.02
N THR A 218 -13.26 15.63 33.18
CA THR A 218 -12.49 16.76 33.77
C THR A 218 -11.91 16.49 35.17
N ILE A 219 -12.44 15.52 35.92
CA ILE A 219 -11.91 15.10 37.23
C ILE A 219 -10.62 14.28 37.05
N TYR A 220 -10.52 13.47 36.00
CA TYR A 220 -9.34 12.63 35.71
C TYR A 220 -8.11 13.48 35.39
N HIS A 221 -8.29 14.62 34.71
CA HIS A 221 -7.22 15.57 34.37
C HIS A 221 -6.52 16.17 35.59
N ARG A 222 -7.10 16.07 36.80
CA ARG A 222 -6.54 16.67 38.01
C ARG A 222 -5.72 15.71 38.89
N ILE A 223 -5.68 14.40 38.62
CA ILE A 223 -5.34 13.44 39.69
C ILE A 223 -4.00 12.72 39.54
N ALA A 224 -3.35 12.69 38.37
CA ALA A 224 -1.98 12.17 38.29
C ALA A 224 -0.96 13.29 38.54
N SER A 225 -0.75 13.68 39.80
CA SER A 225 0.36 14.57 40.15
C SER A 225 1.69 13.87 39.80
N LEU A 226 2.40 14.39 38.80
CA LEU A 226 3.79 14.01 38.45
C LEU A 226 4.81 14.45 39.51
N GLN A 227 4.35 14.95 40.68
CA GLN A 227 5.23 15.32 41.78
C GLN A 227 5.80 14.10 42.52
N LYS A 228 5.18 12.91 42.38
CA LYS A 228 5.70 11.68 42.96
C LYS A 228 6.59 10.95 41.93
N PRO A 229 7.84 10.60 42.29
CA PRO A 229 8.73 9.85 41.40
C PRO A 229 8.11 8.57 40.80
N ASP A 230 7.37 7.81 41.60
CA ASP A 230 6.73 6.56 41.17
C ASP A 230 5.72 6.77 40.03
N ASN A 231 4.98 7.88 40.06
CA ASN A 231 4.02 8.23 39.00
C ASN A 231 4.74 8.62 37.70
N VAL A 232 5.90 9.28 37.81
CA VAL A 232 6.75 9.61 36.67
C VAL A 232 7.34 8.33 36.07
N GLU A 233 7.80 7.40 36.91
CA GLU A 233 8.34 6.13 36.45
C GLU A 233 7.30 5.29 35.72
N LEU A 234 6.08 5.18 36.28
CA LEU A 234 4.96 4.49 35.64
C LEU A 234 4.62 5.10 34.28
N LEU A 235 4.51 6.43 34.19
CA LEU A 235 4.26 7.13 32.94
C LEU A 235 5.37 6.86 31.91
N VAL A 236 6.64 6.90 32.33
CA VAL A 236 7.78 6.60 31.47
C VAL A 236 7.71 5.15 30.96
N GLN A 237 7.36 4.19 31.82
CA GLN A 237 7.20 2.80 31.41
C GLN A 237 6.07 2.63 30.37
N GLN A 238 4.92 3.28 30.58
CA GLN A 238 3.80 3.26 29.63
C GLN A 238 4.17 3.90 28.28
N ILE A 239 4.81 5.08 28.30
CA ILE A 239 5.27 5.76 27.08
C ILE A 239 6.28 4.88 26.34
N LYS A 240 7.25 4.27 27.06
CA LYS A 240 8.22 3.35 26.45
C LYS A 240 7.56 2.16 25.77
N GLN A 241 6.53 1.59 26.38
CA GLN A 241 5.76 0.50 25.80
C GLN A 241 5.07 0.93 24.50
N VAL A 242 4.31 2.03 24.54
CA VAL A 242 3.59 2.55 23.35
C VAL A 242 4.55 2.92 22.22
N LEU A 243 5.64 3.63 22.53
CA LEU A 243 6.66 3.98 21.54
C LEU A 243 7.39 2.74 20.99
N GLY A 244 7.64 1.74 21.83
CA GLY A 244 8.22 0.47 21.40
C GLY A 244 7.33 -0.24 20.36
N SER A 245 6.02 -0.29 20.63
CA SER A 245 5.03 -0.82 19.69
C SER A 245 4.99 -0.07 18.38
N LEU A 246 4.87 1.26 18.46
CA LEU A 246 4.84 2.13 17.29
C LEU A 246 6.10 1.93 16.43
N ARG A 247 7.28 1.86 17.07
CA ARG A 247 8.54 1.60 16.38
C ARG A 247 8.55 0.24 15.68
N GLN A 248 8.06 -0.81 16.33
CA GLN A 248 7.99 -2.15 15.74
C GLN A 248 7.05 -2.17 14.54
N THR A 249 5.87 -1.54 14.63
CA THR A 249 4.91 -1.42 13.54
C THR A 249 5.48 -0.64 12.36
N ILE A 250 6.15 0.49 12.61
CA ILE A 250 6.81 1.28 11.55
C ILE A 250 7.89 0.46 10.85
N ARG A 251 8.71 -0.30 11.60
CA ARG A 251 9.74 -1.18 11.02
C ARG A 251 9.11 -2.28 10.16
N ALA A 252 8.06 -2.94 10.66
CA ALA A 252 7.35 -3.95 9.90
C ALA A 252 6.75 -3.37 8.61
N GLN A 253 6.11 -2.20 8.69
CA GLN A 253 5.50 -1.54 7.54
C GLN A 253 6.55 -1.10 6.53
N PHE A 254 7.67 -0.54 6.99
CA PHE A 254 8.79 -0.17 6.12
C PHE A 254 9.33 -1.38 5.35
N SER A 255 9.54 -2.52 6.03
CA SER A 255 10.00 -3.75 5.37
C SER A 255 9.03 -4.26 4.32
N LEU A 256 7.71 -4.22 4.57
CA LEU A 256 6.70 -4.61 3.58
C LEU A 256 6.70 -3.67 2.37
N LEU A 257 6.76 -2.36 2.60
CA LEU A 257 6.77 -1.36 1.53
C LEU A 257 8.07 -1.41 0.72
N GLN A 258 9.19 -1.76 1.36
CA GLN A 258 10.44 -2.00 0.65
C GLN A 258 10.32 -3.20 -0.29
N GLN A 259 9.80 -4.34 0.20
CA GLN A 259 9.57 -5.51 -0.66
C GLN A 259 8.63 -5.18 -1.83
N ARG A 260 7.52 -4.49 -1.55
CA ARG A 260 6.58 -4.09 -2.59
C ARG A 260 7.20 -3.13 -3.61
N TYR A 261 8.13 -2.27 -3.19
CA TYR A 261 8.88 -1.44 -4.13
C TYR A 261 9.82 -2.27 -5.02
N GLU A 262 10.45 -3.32 -4.48
CA GLU A 262 11.25 -4.27 -5.28
C GLU A 262 10.36 -5.01 -6.30
N ASP A 263 9.17 -5.45 -5.88
CA ASP A 263 8.18 -6.06 -6.76
C ASP A 263 7.75 -5.07 -7.86
N TYR A 264 7.48 -3.80 -7.52
CA TYR A 264 7.18 -2.73 -8.47
C TYR A 264 8.30 -2.58 -9.52
N GLN A 265 9.56 -2.56 -9.09
CA GLN A 265 10.70 -2.45 -10.00
C GLN A 265 10.76 -3.65 -10.95
N GLN A 266 10.52 -4.86 -10.46
CA GLN A 266 10.46 -6.06 -11.31
C GLN A 266 9.31 -5.98 -12.31
N GLN A 267 8.11 -5.56 -11.88
CA GLN A 267 6.94 -5.42 -12.75
C GLN A 267 7.18 -4.37 -13.85
N CYS A 268 7.88 -3.26 -13.55
CA CYS A 268 8.22 -2.25 -14.55
C CYS A 268 9.10 -2.78 -15.69
N THR A 269 9.83 -3.89 -15.48
CA THR A 269 10.64 -4.53 -16.54
C THR A 269 9.80 -5.35 -17.52
N LEU A 270 8.55 -5.66 -17.18
CA LEU A 270 7.67 -6.48 -18.01
C LEU A 270 6.93 -5.62 -19.03
N THR A 271 6.58 -6.21 -20.17
CA THR A 271 5.83 -5.50 -21.21
C THR A 271 4.46 -5.07 -20.72
N HIS A 272 3.74 -5.99 -20.08
CA HIS A 272 2.40 -5.77 -19.53
C HIS A 272 2.09 -6.87 -18.49
N SER A 273 1.10 -6.67 -17.61
CA SER A 273 0.70 -7.69 -16.60
C SER A 273 0.31 -9.06 -17.17
N LYS A 274 -0.13 -9.09 -18.43
CA LYS A 274 -0.48 -10.32 -19.18
C LYS A 274 0.61 -10.77 -20.17
N ASP A 275 1.60 -9.92 -20.41
CA ASP A 275 2.74 -10.20 -21.29
C ASP A 275 4.02 -10.07 -20.48
N ILE A 276 4.41 -11.20 -19.88
CA ILE A 276 5.56 -11.30 -18.96
C ILE A 276 6.92 -11.25 -19.68
N ARG A 277 6.95 -10.96 -20.98
CA ARG A 277 8.23 -10.79 -21.69
C ARG A 277 8.91 -9.50 -21.23
N PRO A 278 10.25 -9.48 -21.12
CA PRO A 278 10.99 -8.26 -20.84
C PRO A 278 10.66 -7.16 -21.85
N PHE A 279 10.31 -5.98 -21.36
CA PHE A 279 9.92 -4.85 -22.19
C PHE A 279 11.10 -4.39 -23.06
N GLU A 280 12.32 -4.35 -22.53
CA GLU A 280 13.51 -3.93 -23.27
C GLU A 280 13.75 -4.80 -24.53
N GLU A 281 13.64 -6.13 -24.38
CA GLU A 281 13.78 -7.07 -25.51
C GLU A 281 12.63 -6.92 -26.52
N THR A 282 11.40 -6.73 -26.01
CA THR A 282 10.21 -6.56 -26.84
C THR A 282 10.24 -5.24 -27.62
N LEU A 283 10.72 -4.16 -26.99
CA LEU A 283 10.93 -2.86 -27.60
C LEU A 283 12.01 -2.95 -28.69
N LYS A 284 13.14 -3.60 -28.39
CA LYS A 284 14.22 -3.80 -29.37
C LYS A 284 13.72 -4.56 -30.60
N ALA A 285 12.97 -5.64 -30.41
CA ALA A 285 12.37 -6.40 -31.51
C ALA A 285 11.36 -5.56 -32.33
N ALA A 286 10.55 -4.74 -31.66
CA ALA A 286 9.61 -3.84 -32.31
C ALA A 286 10.35 -2.76 -33.14
N ILE A 287 11.41 -2.16 -32.60
CA ILE A 287 12.28 -1.23 -33.32
C ILE A 287 12.91 -1.93 -34.52
N GLU A 288 13.46 -3.14 -34.35
CA GLU A 288 14.04 -3.89 -35.47
C GLU A 288 13.05 -4.11 -36.61
N ASN A 289 11.77 -4.40 -36.31
CA ASN A 289 10.71 -4.50 -37.32
C ASN A 289 10.46 -3.16 -38.04
N VAL A 290 10.53 -2.04 -37.32
CA VAL A 290 10.46 -0.69 -37.92
C VAL A 290 11.67 -0.38 -38.77
N VAL A 291 12.84 -1.01 -38.56
CA VAL A 291 14.06 -0.69 -39.31
C VAL A 291 14.39 -1.72 -40.41
N GLN A 292 13.56 -2.76 -40.59
CA GLN A 292 13.64 -3.66 -41.76
C GLN A 292 13.48 -2.95 -43.12
N PHE A 293 13.20 -1.63 -43.13
CA PHE A 293 13.32 -0.76 -44.31
C PHE A 293 14.70 -0.86 -44.97
N GLY A 294 15.80 -0.90 -44.21
CA GLY A 294 17.16 -0.95 -44.77
C GLY A 294 17.42 -2.19 -45.64
N THR A 295 16.84 -3.34 -45.27
CA THR A 295 16.93 -4.58 -46.06
C THR A 295 16.09 -4.56 -47.34
N ALA A 296 15.07 -3.70 -47.43
CA ALA A 296 14.22 -3.58 -48.62
C ALA A 296 14.86 -2.71 -49.72
N PHE A 297 15.74 -1.77 -49.35
CA PHE A 297 16.33 -0.80 -50.29
C PHE A 297 17.72 -1.18 -50.82
N GLN A 298 18.29 -2.34 -50.45
CA GLN A 298 19.62 -2.81 -50.88
C GLN A 298 20.69 -1.70 -50.86
N LEU A 299 20.78 -0.95 -49.75
CA LEU A 299 21.73 0.13 -49.60
C LEU A 299 23.14 -0.42 -49.35
N ASP A 300 24.15 0.12 -50.03
CA ASP A 300 25.57 -0.20 -49.83
C ASP A 300 26.18 0.70 -48.75
N ASP A 301 25.61 0.67 -47.54
CA ASP A 301 25.99 1.56 -46.43
C ASP A 301 26.45 0.79 -45.18
N GLY A 302 26.67 -0.52 -45.29
CA GLY A 302 27.06 -1.35 -44.16
C GLY A 302 26.06 -1.42 -43.00
N GLY A 303 24.82 -0.93 -43.18
CA GLY A 303 23.79 -0.86 -42.15
C GLY A 303 23.82 0.42 -41.30
N HIS A 304 24.55 1.46 -41.71
CA HIS A 304 24.63 2.73 -40.97
C HIS A 304 23.26 3.39 -40.77
N LEU A 305 22.45 3.54 -41.83
CA LEU A 305 21.11 4.12 -41.73
C LEU A 305 20.20 3.33 -40.77
N ARG A 306 20.36 2.00 -40.75
CA ARG A 306 19.62 1.14 -39.82
C ARG A 306 19.99 1.44 -38.37
N THR A 307 21.27 1.61 -38.07
CA THR A 307 21.72 1.95 -36.73
C THR A 307 21.20 3.33 -36.31
N GLU A 308 21.26 4.34 -37.19
CA GLU A 308 20.80 5.69 -36.88
C GLU A 308 19.29 5.76 -36.63
N ILE A 309 18.47 5.11 -37.47
CA ILE A 309 17.02 5.06 -37.25
C ILE A 309 16.68 4.27 -35.97
N SER A 310 17.39 3.17 -35.70
CA SER A 310 17.17 2.39 -34.46
C SER A 310 17.50 3.21 -33.22
N GLN A 311 18.58 3.97 -33.24
CA GLN A 311 18.96 4.86 -32.14
C GLN A 311 17.96 5.99 -31.96
N LEU A 312 17.53 6.62 -33.06
CA LEU A 312 16.47 7.63 -33.06
C LEU A 312 15.18 7.10 -32.40
N LEU A 313 14.73 5.91 -32.78
CA LEU A 313 13.51 5.31 -32.22
C LEU A 313 13.65 4.97 -30.73
N ALA A 314 14.84 4.54 -30.28
CA ALA A 314 15.11 4.29 -28.87
C ALA A 314 15.08 5.58 -28.05
N GLU A 315 15.74 6.65 -28.53
CA GLU A 315 15.72 7.98 -27.90
C GLU A 315 14.29 8.53 -27.80
N LEU A 316 13.51 8.45 -28.88
CA LEU A 316 12.13 8.93 -28.90
C LEU A 316 11.22 8.11 -27.98
N ALA A 317 11.46 6.79 -27.84
CA ALA A 317 10.73 5.97 -26.89
C ALA A 317 10.98 6.42 -25.43
N GLU A 318 12.23 6.73 -25.07
CA GLU A 318 12.54 7.28 -23.73
C GLU A 318 11.84 8.61 -23.46
N ASP A 319 11.80 9.51 -24.45
CA ASP A 319 11.11 10.79 -24.32
C ASP A 319 9.58 10.65 -24.27
N TYR A 320 9.04 9.66 -24.99
CA TYR A 320 7.64 9.29 -24.86
C TYR A 320 7.30 8.83 -23.44
N PHE A 321 8.15 8.03 -22.77
CA PHE A 321 7.87 7.60 -21.40
C PHE A 321 7.93 8.74 -20.36
N LYS A 322 8.57 9.87 -20.68
CA LYS A 322 8.57 11.08 -19.84
C LYS A 322 7.31 11.93 -20.04
N SER A 323 6.80 11.99 -21.28
CA SER A 323 5.75 12.93 -21.70
C SER A 323 4.36 12.30 -21.83
N GLY A 324 4.28 11.02 -22.20
CA GLY A 324 3.04 10.33 -22.57
C GLY A 324 2.44 10.77 -23.91
N ASP A 325 3.12 11.63 -24.67
CA ASP A 325 2.58 12.20 -25.90
C ASP A 325 2.99 11.39 -27.14
N ILE A 326 2.08 10.53 -27.59
CA ILE A 326 2.32 9.67 -28.76
C ILE A 326 2.33 10.46 -30.08
N SER A 327 1.66 11.62 -30.12
CA SER A 327 1.63 12.49 -31.29
C SER A 327 2.97 13.20 -31.44
N ALA A 328 3.52 13.73 -30.35
CA ALA A 328 4.86 14.30 -30.34
C ALA A 328 5.94 13.26 -30.73
N PHE A 329 5.82 12.02 -30.26
CA PHE A 329 6.68 10.91 -30.70
C PHE A 329 6.65 10.72 -32.22
N GLU A 330 5.45 10.65 -32.80
CA GLU A 330 5.28 10.42 -34.24
C GLU A 330 5.77 11.59 -35.08
N GLU A 331 5.44 12.82 -34.70
CA GLU A 331 5.92 14.03 -35.38
C GLU A 331 7.45 14.13 -35.35
N ALA A 332 8.07 13.91 -34.19
CA ALA A 332 9.51 13.93 -34.04
C ALA A 332 10.21 12.82 -34.84
N TYR A 333 9.62 11.62 -34.88
CA TYR A 333 10.11 10.53 -35.72
C TYR A 333 10.06 10.91 -37.20
N LEU A 334 8.90 11.36 -37.68
CA LEU A 334 8.68 11.70 -39.08
C LEU A 334 9.61 12.83 -39.57
N GLN A 335 9.87 13.83 -38.73
CA GLN A 335 10.78 14.93 -39.03
C GLN A 335 12.25 14.47 -39.03
N ARG A 336 12.71 13.84 -37.94
CA ARG A 336 14.13 13.45 -37.78
C ARG A 336 14.51 12.31 -38.72
N ALA A 337 13.62 11.36 -38.96
CA ALA A 337 13.86 10.29 -39.92
C ALA A 337 13.96 10.83 -41.36
N GLU A 338 13.17 11.84 -41.74
CA GLU A 338 13.31 12.47 -43.05
C GLU A 338 14.69 13.10 -43.24
N GLU A 339 15.25 13.73 -42.21
CA GLU A 339 16.61 14.27 -42.24
C GLU A 339 17.67 13.19 -42.45
N LEU A 340 17.53 12.03 -41.79
CA LEU A 340 18.41 10.87 -41.97
C LEU A 340 18.27 10.21 -43.35
N LEU A 341 17.12 10.33 -44.00
CA LEU A 341 16.87 9.76 -45.33
C LEU A 341 17.38 10.63 -46.49
N LYS A 342 17.52 11.94 -46.30
CA LYS A 342 17.97 12.90 -47.34
C LYS A 342 19.27 12.49 -48.04
N PRO A 343 20.35 12.05 -47.35
CA PRO A 343 21.59 11.61 -47.99
C PRO A 343 21.40 10.43 -48.95
N TYR A 344 20.36 9.62 -48.73
CA TYR A 344 20.03 8.41 -49.49
C TYR A 344 19.00 8.65 -50.60
N GLN A 345 18.57 9.91 -50.83
CA GLN A 345 17.51 10.29 -51.77
C GLN A 345 16.16 9.59 -51.49
N LEU A 346 15.95 9.16 -50.25
CA LEU A 346 14.69 8.60 -49.78
C LEU A 346 13.82 9.71 -49.19
N SER A 347 12.49 9.55 -49.24
CA SER A 347 11.53 10.53 -48.75
C SER A 347 10.68 9.97 -47.62
N GLN A 348 9.97 10.84 -46.89
CA GLN A 348 9.03 10.44 -45.85
C GLN A 348 7.92 9.49 -46.36
N ALA A 349 7.55 9.59 -47.64
CA ALA A 349 6.63 8.65 -48.28
C ALA A 349 7.17 7.21 -48.34
N SER A 350 8.50 7.04 -48.32
CA SER A 350 9.18 5.75 -48.21
C SER A 350 9.04 5.14 -46.81
N LEU A 351 8.88 5.95 -45.76
CA LEU A 351 8.64 5.51 -44.37
C LEU A 351 7.20 5.04 -44.13
N LEU A 352 6.25 5.65 -44.84
CA LEU A 352 4.80 5.35 -44.72
C LEU A 352 4.32 4.32 -45.74
N GLY A 353 5.22 3.66 -46.49
CA GLY A 353 4.84 2.72 -47.54
C GLY A 353 4.03 3.34 -48.69
N MET A 354 3.98 4.67 -48.79
CA MET A 354 3.16 5.42 -49.76
C MET A 354 3.99 6.02 -50.88
N GLY A 355 4.79 5.19 -51.56
CA GLY A 355 5.53 5.59 -52.77
C GLY A 355 4.78 5.23 -54.07
N LYS A 356 4.66 6.19 -55.01
CA LYS A 356 4.28 5.90 -56.40
C LYS A 356 5.18 4.81 -56.96
N LYS A 357 4.58 3.77 -57.59
CA LYS A 357 5.26 2.68 -58.31
C LYS A 357 6.53 3.17 -59.02
N ILE A 358 7.69 2.95 -58.40
CA ILE A 358 8.98 3.09 -59.05
C ILE A 358 9.08 1.93 -60.04
N LYS A 359 9.28 2.26 -61.32
CA LYS A 359 9.04 1.36 -62.46
C LYS A 359 10.04 0.21 -62.63
N HIS A 360 11.00 0.01 -61.73
CA HIS A 360 11.89 -1.13 -61.80
C HIS A 360 12.06 -1.77 -60.42
N SER A 361 11.70 -3.07 -60.40
CA SER A 361 11.87 -4.09 -59.36
C SER A 361 12.35 -3.65 -57.98
N ILE A 362 11.47 -3.73 -56.98
CA ILE A 362 11.76 -4.25 -55.64
C ILE A 362 10.42 -4.79 -55.07
N ARG A 363 10.49 -5.99 -54.50
CA ARG A 363 9.41 -6.68 -53.78
C ARG A 363 9.09 -5.91 -52.49
N SER A 364 7.80 -5.81 -52.18
CA SER A 364 7.18 -5.42 -50.89
C SER A 364 7.86 -4.25 -50.13
N LEU A 365 7.23 -3.07 -50.20
CA LEU A 365 7.40 -2.02 -49.19
C LEU A 365 7.22 -2.63 -47.79
N PRO A 366 8.00 -2.22 -46.77
CA PRO A 366 7.76 -2.64 -45.39
C PRO A 366 6.36 -2.17 -45.00
N PRO A 367 5.59 -2.98 -44.27
CA PRO A 367 4.23 -2.62 -43.94
C PRO A 367 4.25 -1.43 -42.97
N THR A 368 3.35 -0.47 -43.20
CA THR A 368 2.91 0.57 -42.24
C THR A 368 2.55 0.01 -40.85
N GLU A 369 2.43 -1.32 -40.74
CA GLU A 369 2.25 -2.09 -39.53
C GLU A 369 3.41 -1.95 -38.53
N GLY A 370 4.66 -1.74 -38.97
CA GLY A 370 5.81 -1.69 -38.06
C GLY A 370 5.75 -0.52 -37.06
N LEU A 371 5.64 0.72 -37.57
CA LEU A 371 5.56 1.92 -36.72
C LEU A 371 4.27 1.91 -35.88
N SER A 372 3.16 1.45 -36.48
CA SER A 372 1.89 1.31 -35.77
C SER A 372 1.97 0.32 -34.60
N ALA A 373 2.64 -0.83 -34.82
CA ALA A 373 2.88 -1.83 -33.77
C ALA A 373 3.79 -1.30 -32.66
N LEU A 374 4.86 -0.57 -33.02
CA LEU A 374 5.73 0.09 -32.04
C LEU A 374 4.94 1.12 -31.20
N LYS A 375 4.17 1.99 -31.83
CA LYS A 375 3.31 2.96 -31.12
C LYS A 375 2.35 2.27 -30.16
N THR A 376 1.69 1.20 -30.63
CA THR A 376 0.76 0.40 -29.82
C THR A 376 1.47 -0.21 -28.60
N LEU A 377 2.66 -0.79 -28.81
CA LEU A 377 3.49 -1.34 -27.73
C LEU A 377 3.86 -0.26 -26.70
N LEU A 378 4.33 0.91 -27.16
CA LEU A 378 4.68 2.03 -26.28
C LEU A 378 3.46 2.50 -25.47
N GLN A 379 2.30 2.65 -26.09
CA GLN A 379 1.06 3.07 -25.43
C GLN A 379 0.57 2.06 -24.38
N ILE A 380 0.60 0.77 -24.71
CA ILE A 380 0.26 -0.30 -23.77
C ILE A 380 1.19 -0.26 -22.57
N HIS A 381 2.50 -0.22 -22.80
CA HIS A 381 3.49 -0.23 -21.73
C HIS A 381 3.42 1.04 -20.88
N TYR A 382 3.27 2.23 -21.48
CA TYR A 382 3.12 3.49 -20.74
C TYR A 382 1.88 3.46 -19.84
N THR A 383 0.75 3.01 -20.36
CA THR A 383 -0.49 2.86 -19.58
C THR A 383 -0.31 1.88 -18.43
N TYR A 384 0.43 0.79 -18.67
CA TYR A 384 0.78 -0.19 -17.64
C TYR A 384 1.66 0.41 -16.55
N LEU A 385 2.71 1.16 -16.90
CA LEU A 385 3.57 1.84 -15.92
C LEU A 385 2.81 2.86 -15.08
N GLN A 386 1.87 3.61 -15.66
CA GLN A 386 1.01 4.55 -14.91
C GLN A 386 0.12 3.79 -13.91
N SER A 387 -0.54 2.72 -14.36
CA SER A 387 -1.36 1.87 -13.48
C SER A 387 -0.55 1.27 -12.33
N LEU A 388 0.67 0.79 -12.60
CA LEU A 388 1.58 0.29 -11.58
C LEU A 388 2.02 1.40 -10.62
N ALA A 389 2.31 2.61 -11.13
CA ALA A 389 2.72 3.72 -10.29
C ALA A 389 1.63 4.11 -9.27
N ASP A 390 0.36 4.00 -9.66
CA ASP A 390 -0.79 4.25 -8.79
C ASP A 390 -0.97 3.11 -7.76
N GLU A 391 -0.80 1.85 -8.17
CA GLU A 391 -0.92 0.68 -7.29
C GLU A 391 0.16 0.62 -6.20
N TYR A 392 1.37 1.11 -6.49
CA TYR A 392 2.53 1.08 -5.59
C TYR A 392 2.89 2.46 -5.00
N VAL A 393 1.91 3.37 -4.95
CA VAL A 393 2.13 4.77 -4.57
C VAL A 393 2.76 4.95 -3.19
N LEU A 394 2.38 4.12 -2.20
CA LEU A 394 2.88 4.23 -0.83
C LEU A 394 4.31 3.68 -0.74
N SER A 395 4.57 2.56 -1.42
CA SER A 395 5.90 1.96 -1.52
C SER A 395 6.91 2.89 -2.18
N LYS A 396 6.55 3.48 -3.32
CA LYS A 396 7.38 4.48 -4.02
C LYS A 396 7.69 5.67 -3.13
N LYS A 397 6.66 6.30 -2.56
CA LYS A 397 6.83 7.44 -1.66
C LYS A 397 7.74 7.12 -0.49
N THR A 398 7.63 5.93 0.10
CA THR A 398 8.42 5.49 1.27
C THR A 398 9.89 5.22 0.94
N ILE A 399 10.21 4.76 -0.27
CA ILE A 399 11.58 4.55 -0.69
C ILE A 399 12.26 5.83 -1.19
N GLU A 400 11.55 6.71 -1.89
CA GLU A 400 12.06 8.03 -2.30
C GLU A 400 12.48 8.88 -1.11
N ALA A 401 11.56 8.97 -0.17
CA ALA A 401 11.71 9.37 1.22
C ALA A 401 12.96 8.89 1.95
N TYR A 402 13.10 7.57 2.06
CA TYR A 402 14.22 6.94 2.73
C TYR A 402 15.53 7.28 2.02
N SER A 403 15.54 7.25 0.69
CA SER A 403 16.71 7.61 -0.14
C SER A 403 17.11 9.08 0.08
N ALA A 404 16.15 9.99 0.11
CA ALA A 404 16.39 11.40 0.38
C ALA A 404 16.92 11.64 1.79
N TRP A 405 16.37 10.95 2.80
CA TRP A 405 16.89 10.98 4.17
C TRP A 405 18.31 10.41 4.23
N GLN A 406 18.55 9.25 3.62
CA GLN A 406 19.84 8.55 3.63
C GLN A 406 20.95 9.41 3.00
N SER A 407 20.62 10.14 1.92
CA SER A 407 21.55 11.07 1.26
C SER A 407 22.02 12.22 2.17
N ARG A 408 21.18 12.64 3.14
CA ARG A 408 21.49 13.73 4.07
C ARG A 408 22.33 13.28 5.26
N VAL A 409 22.07 12.07 5.76
CA VAL A 409 22.79 11.51 6.92
C VAL A 409 24.17 10.92 6.58
N ARG A 410 24.53 10.83 5.28
CA ARG A 410 25.88 10.46 4.78
C ARG A 410 26.54 9.25 5.47
N GLY A 411 25.77 8.21 5.80
CA GLY A 411 26.31 6.98 6.38
C GLY A 411 26.74 7.07 7.85
N VAL A 412 26.24 8.06 8.60
CA VAL A 412 26.51 8.22 10.04
C VAL A 412 26.04 7.00 10.87
N PHE A 413 25.06 6.25 10.39
CA PHE A 413 24.42 5.16 11.13
C PHE A 413 24.78 3.78 10.58
N GLY A 414 25.12 2.84 11.47
CA GLY A 414 25.45 1.46 11.10
C GLY A 414 24.25 0.64 10.58
N ASN A 415 23.03 0.99 10.98
CA ASN A 415 21.80 0.49 10.37
C ASN A 415 20.88 1.66 9.97
N PRO A 416 21.03 2.19 8.74
CA PRO A 416 20.27 3.36 8.29
C PRO A 416 18.75 3.14 8.25
N GLN A 417 18.27 1.93 7.94
CA GLN A 417 16.83 1.64 7.88
C GLN A 417 16.18 1.70 9.26
N ASP A 418 16.83 1.07 10.24
CA ASP A 418 16.35 1.10 11.63
C ASP A 418 16.33 2.51 12.19
N GLU A 419 17.36 3.30 11.90
CA GLU A 419 17.44 4.68 12.33
C GLU A 419 16.34 5.52 11.65
N PHE A 420 16.12 5.35 10.35
CA PHE A 420 15.03 6.02 9.64
C PHE A 420 13.67 5.73 10.28
N CYS A 421 13.39 4.46 10.62
CA CYS A 421 12.16 4.06 11.30
C CYS A 421 12.06 4.64 12.72
N LEU A 422 13.18 4.69 13.46
CA LEU A 422 13.23 5.30 14.80
C LEU A 422 12.93 6.80 14.74
N GLN A 423 13.58 7.53 13.83
CA GLN A 423 13.37 8.95 13.64
C GLN A 423 11.94 9.25 13.19
N THR A 424 11.38 8.39 12.33
CA THR A 424 9.98 8.44 11.94
C THR A 424 9.04 8.33 13.14
N ALA A 425 9.24 7.34 14.00
CA ALA A 425 8.43 7.17 15.21
C ALA A 425 8.51 8.40 16.13
N TYR A 426 9.73 8.95 16.28
CA TYR A 426 9.96 10.15 17.08
C TYR A 426 9.23 11.38 16.52
N ILE A 427 9.30 11.61 15.21
CA ILE A 427 8.60 12.73 14.55
C ILE A 427 7.08 12.61 14.74
N SER A 428 6.51 11.42 14.58
CA SER A 428 5.08 11.18 14.80
C SER A 428 4.67 11.47 16.25
N PHE A 429 5.45 11.00 17.22
CA PHE A 429 5.21 11.29 18.63
C PHE A 429 5.28 12.78 18.96
N VAL A 430 6.34 13.48 18.50
CA VAL A 430 6.52 14.91 18.75
C VAL A 430 5.38 15.73 18.15
N ARG A 431 4.91 15.37 16.95
CA ARG A 431 3.77 16.04 16.31
C ARG A 431 2.49 15.89 17.12
N LEU A 432 2.16 14.68 17.54
CA LEU A 432 0.99 14.44 18.40
C LEU A 432 1.10 15.19 19.72
N PHE A 433 2.25 15.11 20.37
CA PHE A 433 2.49 15.79 21.64
C PHE A 433 2.32 17.29 21.48
N PHE A 434 2.85 17.87 20.41
CA PHE A 434 2.70 19.29 20.10
C PHE A 434 1.23 19.69 19.89
N VAL A 435 0.47 18.93 19.09
CA VAL A 435 -0.97 19.17 18.90
C VAL A 435 -1.68 19.15 20.25
N ARG A 436 -1.37 18.18 21.11
CA ARG A 436 -1.97 18.09 22.45
C ARG A 436 -1.64 19.29 23.33
N VAL A 437 -0.39 19.75 23.34
CA VAL A 437 0.01 20.96 24.06
C VAL A 437 -0.79 22.17 23.57
N CYS A 438 -0.97 22.33 22.25
CA CYS A 438 -1.77 23.40 21.68
C CYS A 438 -3.24 23.31 22.12
N GLU A 439 -3.84 22.11 22.17
CA GLU A 439 -5.20 21.90 22.68
C GLU A 439 -5.32 22.27 24.18
N ASP A 440 -4.35 21.86 25.01
CA ASP A 440 -4.39 22.10 26.45
C ASP A 440 -4.19 23.58 26.82
N HIS A 441 -3.44 24.31 26.00
CA HIS A 441 -3.29 25.76 26.12
C HIS A 441 -4.38 26.56 25.40
N ASN A 442 -5.39 25.89 24.82
CA ASN A 442 -6.48 26.50 24.04
C ASN A 442 -5.98 27.34 22.84
N LEU A 443 -4.78 27.03 22.32
CA LEU A 443 -4.28 27.63 21.08
C LEU A 443 -5.05 27.12 19.87
N ILE A 444 -5.54 25.88 19.97
CA ILE A 444 -6.48 25.26 19.04
C ILE A 444 -7.60 24.59 19.86
N PRO A 445 -8.81 24.40 19.29
CA PRO A 445 -9.88 23.70 20.00
C PRO A 445 -9.49 22.26 20.34
N ARG A 446 -9.89 21.78 21.54
CA ARG A 446 -9.79 20.36 21.93
C ARG A 446 -10.64 19.50 21.02
N ARG A 447 -10.03 18.58 20.28
CA ARG A 447 -10.69 17.76 19.28
C ARG A 447 -10.23 16.30 19.29
N ILE A 448 -8.97 16.02 19.65
CA ILE A 448 -8.47 14.65 19.90
C ILE A 448 -9.23 14.00 21.08
N SER A 449 -9.62 14.81 22.08
CA SER A 449 -10.30 14.34 23.29
C SER A 449 -11.85 14.42 23.27
N ASP A 450 -12.48 15.14 22.32
CA ASP A 450 -13.94 15.44 22.35
C ASP A 450 -14.67 15.34 20.98
N GLY A 451 -14.01 14.90 19.90
CA GLY A 451 -14.61 14.90 18.55
C GLY A 451 -15.04 13.52 18.03
N PRO A 452 -16.19 13.38 17.34
CA PRO A 452 -16.44 12.25 16.46
C PRO A 452 -15.51 12.37 15.23
N PHE A 453 -14.84 11.27 14.86
CA PHE A 453 -14.03 11.15 13.64
C PHE A 453 -14.77 11.57 12.34
N ALA A 454 -16.09 11.79 12.40
CA ALA A 454 -16.94 12.27 11.31
C ALA A 454 -16.52 13.62 10.69
N ARG A 455 -15.72 14.46 11.37
CA ARG A 455 -15.20 15.74 10.83
C ARG A 455 -13.68 15.74 10.65
N TYR A 456 -13.07 14.56 10.59
CA TYR A 456 -11.62 14.40 10.47
C TYR A 456 -11.05 15.10 9.23
N GLU A 457 -11.77 15.16 8.11
CA GLU A 457 -11.24 15.79 6.89
C GLU A 457 -11.21 17.33 6.93
N GLU A 458 -12.23 17.94 7.55
CA GLU A 458 -12.20 19.36 7.91
C GLU A 458 -11.07 19.62 8.92
N TYR A 459 -10.86 18.72 9.88
CA TYR A 459 -9.74 18.75 10.81
C TYR A 459 -8.39 18.60 10.11
N ARG A 460 -8.21 17.70 9.14
CA ARG A 460 -6.97 17.50 8.36
C ARG A 460 -6.63 18.76 7.59
N ILE A 461 -7.62 19.37 6.94
CA ILE A 461 -7.47 20.61 6.18
C ILE A 461 -7.17 21.79 7.13
N GLU A 462 -7.84 21.90 8.28
CA GLU A 462 -7.60 22.95 9.30
C GLU A 462 -6.26 22.77 10.04
N LEU A 463 -5.85 21.55 10.36
CA LEU A 463 -4.54 21.22 10.90
C LEU A 463 -3.47 21.61 9.87
N LEU A 464 -3.61 21.19 8.62
CA LEU A 464 -2.65 21.52 7.56
C LEU A 464 -2.70 22.98 7.08
N SER A 465 -3.69 23.79 7.50
CA SER A 465 -3.79 25.21 7.12
C SER A 465 -3.56 26.17 8.29
N GLY A 466 -4.24 25.97 9.42
CA GLY A 466 -4.13 26.79 10.64
C GLY A 466 -2.95 26.42 11.54
N ILE A 467 -2.61 25.13 11.63
CA ILE A 467 -1.35 24.72 12.27
C ILE A 467 -0.19 25.03 11.34
N LYS A 468 -0.28 24.90 10.00
CA LYS A 468 0.83 25.23 9.11
C LYS A 468 1.47 26.58 9.39
N ASP A 469 0.74 27.67 9.60
CA ASP A 469 1.38 28.95 9.93
C ASP A 469 1.91 29.03 11.38
N THR A 470 1.18 28.49 12.36
CA THR A 470 1.58 28.56 13.78
C THR A 470 2.68 27.55 14.13
N TYR A 471 2.57 26.31 13.65
CA TYR A 471 3.58 25.27 13.72
C TYR A 471 4.73 25.50 12.77
N LEU A 472 4.58 26.02 11.53
CA LEU A 472 5.78 26.42 10.77
C LEU A 472 6.48 27.60 11.44
N ARG A 473 5.78 28.60 12.02
CA ARG A 473 6.46 29.64 12.81
C ARG A 473 7.15 29.10 14.04
N LEU A 474 6.46 28.31 14.87
CA LEU A 474 7.02 27.74 16.10
C LEU A 474 8.11 26.72 15.78
N LEU A 475 7.96 25.91 14.73
CA LEU A 475 9.04 25.09 14.21
C LEU A 475 10.15 25.98 13.77
N GLU A 476 9.99 26.90 12.81
CA GLU A 476 11.03 27.80 12.30
C GLU A 476 11.79 28.49 13.45
N GLU A 477 11.12 29.01 14.48
CA GLU A 477 11.77 29.58 15.67
C GLU A 477 12.53 28.54 16.50
N THR A 478 11.94 27.36 16.73
CA THR A 478 12.60 26.23 17.40
C THR A 478 13.72 25.64 16.53
N TYR A 479 13.61 25.76 15.20
CA TYR A 479 14.47 25.24 14.14
C TYR A 479 15.70 26.10 13.96
N GLN A 480 15.53 27.43 13.97
CA GLN A 480 16.61 28.41 14.00
C GLN A 480 17.49 28.16 15.24
N ARG A 481 16.89 27.74 16.36
CA ARG A 481 17.61 27.35 17.59
C ARG A 481 18.20 25.94 17.54
N ALA A 482 17.55 24.96 16.93
CA ALA A 482 17.97 23.55 16.88
C ALA A 482 18.77 23.14 15.62
N ARG A 483 18.89 24.03 14.61
CA ARG A 483 19.51 23.77 13.29
C ARG A 483 20.95 23.28 13.35
N VAL A 484 21.65 23.64 14.43
CA VAL A 484 23.04 23.25 14.67
C VAL A 484 23.15 21.76 15.05
N VAL A 485 22.06 21.15 15.55
CA VAL A 485 22.09 19.81 16.19
C VAL A 485 21.28 18.75 15.41
N TYR A 486 20.11 19.10 14.81
CA TYR A 486 19.14 18.09 14.32
C TYR A 486 18.66 18.26 12.86
N HIS A 487 19.53 18.73 11.96
CA HIS A 487 19.23 19.01 10.54
C HIS A 487 18.59 17.88 9.71
N ASN A 488 18.73 16.60 10.12
CA ASN A 488 18.24 15.44 9.36
C ASN A 488 16.77 15.07 9.66
N PHE A 489 16.19 15.59 10.75
CA PHE A 489 14.87 15.17 11.22
C PHE A 489 13.68 15.82 10.48
N PHE A 490 13.89 16.92 9.76
CA PHE A 490 12.75 17.71 9.25
C PHE A 490 13.01 18.29 7.85
N GLY A 491 13.26 17.42 6.89
CA GLY A 491 13.32 17.81 5.49
C GLY A 491 11.96 18.23 4.90
N ARG A 492 11.98 19.04 3.83
CA ARG A 492 10.80 19.46 3.05
C ARG A 492 10.00 18.35 2.36
N GLN A 493 10.45 17.10 2.43
CA GLN A 493 9.71 15.99 1.82
C GLN A 493 8.65 15.51 2.81
N GLU A 494 7.39 15.67 2.42
CA GLU A 494 6.16 15.35 3.17
C GLU A 494 5.93 13.84 3.35
N LEU A 495 6.96 13.16 3.85
CA LEU A 495 7.02 11.72 4.03
C LEU A 495 5.91 11.18 4.94
N PHE A 496 5.50 12.00 5.89
CA PHE A 496 4.52 11.63 6.90
C PHE A 496 3.37 12.63 6.89
N ARG A 497 2.48 12.53 5.90
CA ARG A 497 1.04 12.69 6.16
C ARG A 497 0.47 11.50 6.97
N LEU A 498 1.27 10.46 7.20
CA LEU A 498 1.04 9.29 8.04
C LEU A 498 1.03 9.56 9.57
N VAL A 499 0.50 10.71 10.01
CA VAL A 499 0.25 10.97 11.43
C VAL A 499 -1.26 10.90 11.63
N TYR A 500 -1.74 9.66 11.83
CA TYR A 500 -3.07 9.27 12.28
C TYR A 500 -4.21 9.63 11.35
N ALA A 501 -4.66 8.66 10.55
CA ALA A 501 -6.09 8.46 10.31
C ALA A 501 -6.81 8.22 11.64
#